data_AF-A0A0V9UPD3-F1
#
_entry.id   AF-A0A0V9UPD3-F1
#
_cell.length_a   1.000
_cell.length_b   1.000
_cell.length_c   1.000
_cell.angle_alpha   90.00
_cell.angle_beta   90.00
_cell.angle_gamma   90.00
#
_symmetry.space_group_name_H-M   'P 1'
#
loop_
_entity.id
_entity.type
_entity.pdbx_description
1 polymer ?
#
loop_
_entity_poly.entity_id
_entity_poly.type
_entity_poly.pdbx_seq_one_letter_code
_entity_poly.pdbx_strand_id
1 'polypeptide(L)'
;MKYTREVLEEAVAKATSVAGVLRQFGLREDGGNHANISRRIKLYGIDTSHFRGMAHQQGIPPRNRLHWSEVLTVAPVGSNRREAALLRRALLESGRSHRCENCGTGPEWRRSPLALHVDHIDGNPNDSRPENLRFLCPNCHSQTPTWGRRSRHNRPIGALDAAPAESSIEAEAGTR
;
A
#
# COMPACT_ATOMS: atom_id res chain seq x y z
N MET A 1 27.45 19.45 -31.56
CA MET A 1 27.72 20.32 -30.39
C MET A 1 28.71 19.61 -29.47
N LYS A 2 29.85 20.23 -29.15
CA LYS A 2 30.77 19.68 -28.14
C LYS A 2 30.29 20.15 -26.78
N TYR A 3 29.85 19.25 -25.91
CA TYR A 3 29.59 19.60 -24.51
C TYR A 3 30.95 19.83 -23.83
N THR A 4 31.38 21.08 -23.78
CA THR A 4 32.54 21.50 -22.99
C THR A 4 32.14 21.56 -21.53
N ARG A 5 33.13 21.68 -20.65
CA ARG A 5 32.90 21.75 -19.20
C ARG A 5 32.03 22.95 -18.83
N GLU A 6 32.33 24.12 -19.40
CA GLU A 6 31.69 25.40 -19.08
C GLU A 6 30.21 25.38 -19.47
N VAL A 7 29.91 24.84 -20.65
CA VAL A 7 28.53 24.69 -21.15
C VAL A 7 27.73 23.74 -20.27
N LEU A 8 28.34 22.66 -19.77
CA LEU A 8 27.69 21.73 -18.86
C LEU A 8 27.51 22.31 -17.46
N GLU A 9 28.49 23.06 -16.93
CA GLU A 9 28.39 23.73 -15.63
C GLU A 9 27.24 24.74 -15.63
N GLU A 10 27.13 25.56 -16.67
CA GLU A 10 26.03 26.52 -16.80
C GLU A 10 24.65 25.83 -16.88
N ALA A 11 24.55 24.73 -17.63
CA ALA A 11 23.30 23.99 -17.76
C ALA A 11 22.92 23.25 -16.46
N VAL A 12 23.90 22.66 -15.77
CA VAL A 12 23.69 21.98 -14.49
C VAL A 12 23.26 22.97 -13.41
N ALA A 13 23.84 24.17 -13.38
CA ALA A 13 23.46 25.21 -12.42
C ALA A 13 22.00 25.68 -12.57
N LYS A 14 21.47 25.65 -13.81
CA LYS A 14 20.09 26.07 -14.13
C LYS A 14 19.06 24.93 -14.05
N ALA A 15 19.50 23.69 -13.88
CA ALA A 15 18.65 22.50 -13.85
C ALA A 15 18.58 21.85 -12.45
N THR A 16 17.54 21.05 -12.22
CA THR A 16 17.40 20.21 -11.01
C THR A 16 17.43 18.71 -11.32
N SER A 17 17.73 18.34 -12.57
CA SER A 17 17.88 16.97 -13.05
C SER A 17 18.60 16.93 -14.39
N VAL A 18 19.15 15.75 -14.75
CA VAL A 18 19.79 15.51 -16.06
C VAL A 18 18.80 15.69 -17.22
N ALA A 19 17.54 15.31 -17.03
CA ALA A 19 16.47 15.60 -17.98
C ALA A 19 16.28 17.12 -18.20
N GLY A 20 16.40 17.93 -17.14
CA GLY A 20 16.41 19.39 -17.25
C GLY A 20 17.58 19.91 -18.09
N VAL A 21 18.77 19.34 -17.91
CA VAL A 21 19.95 19.66 -18.72
C VAL A 21 19.72 19.31 -20.20
N LEU A 22 19.14 18.14 -20.49
CA LEU A 22 18.79 17.74 -21.86
C LEU A 22 17.81 18.71 -22.52
N ARG A 23 16.76 19.12 -21.79
CA ARG A 23 15.77 20.12 -22.28
C ARG A 23 16.42 21.45 -22.61
N GLN A 24 17.36 21.91 -21.79
CA GLN A 24 18.08 23.16 -22.02
C GLN A 24 18.94 23.12 -23.29
N PHE A 25 19.47 21.94 -23.64
CA PHE A 25 20.17 21.73 -24.91
C PHE A 25 19.25 21.40 -26.09
N GLY A 26 17.92 21.38 -25.89
CA GLY A 26 16.95 21.01 -26.94
C GLY A 26 17.08 19.55 -27.38
N LEU A 27 17.64 18.69 -26.53
CA LEU A 27 17.86 17.27 -26.83
C LEU A 27 16.64 16.45 -26.45
N ARG A 28 16.49 15.30 -27.12
CA ARG A 28 15.47 14.31 -26.76
C ARG A 28 15.83 13.62 -25.45
N GLU A 29 14.83 13.46 -24.58
CA GLU A 29 14.94 12.76 -23.30
C GLU A 29 14.92 11.24 -23.50
N ASP A 30 15.94 10.70 -24.15
CA ASP A 30 16.15 9.26 -24.32
C ASP A 30 17.33 8.74 -23.48
N GLY A 31 17.40 7.42 -23.30
CA GLY A 31 18.44 6.79 -22.49
C GLY A 31 19.86 7.01 -23.00
N GLY A 32 20.03 7.16 -24.32
CA GLY A 32 21.34 7.38 -24.95
C GLY A 32 21.89 8.77 -24.65
N ASN A 33 21.07 9.80 -24.84
CA ASN A 33 21.39 11.19 -24.53
C ASN A 33 21.59 11.38 -23.03
N HIS A 34 20.73 10.79 -22.20
CA HIS A 34 20.88 10.81 -20.76
C HIS A 34 22.22 10.20 -20.32
N ALA A 35 22.55 9.00 -20.80
CA ALA A 35 23.82 8.34 -20.49
C ALA A 35 25.04 9.12 -21.01
N ASN A 36 24.93 9.82 -22.15
CA ASN A 36 25.99 10.65 -22.68
C ASN A 36 26.27 11.84 -21.76
N ILE A 37 25.24 12.61 -21.42
CA ILE A 37 25.35 13.81 -20.58
C ILE A 37 25.78 13.43 -19.16
N SER A 38 25.18 12.41 -18.55
CA SER A 38 25.59 11.93 -17.22
C SER A 38 27.07 11.54 -17.16
N ARG A 39 27.58 10.84 -18.19
CA ARG A 39 29.01 10.49 -18.26
C ARG A 39 29.91 11.72 -18.34
N ARG A 40 29.51 12.74 -19.10
CA ARG A 40 30.30 13.97 -19.23
C ARG A 40 30.29 14.83 -17.97
N ILE A 41 29.12 14.99 -17.32
CA ILE A 41 29.00 15.66 -16.02
C ILE A 41 29.96 15.00 -15.01
N LYS A 42 29.93 13.66 -14.93
CA LYS A 42 30.81 12.89 -14.05
C LYS A 42 32.30 13.04 -14.44
N LEU A 43 32.62 13.00 -15.73
CA LEU A 43 33.99 13.15 -16.24
C LEU A 43 34.60 14.51 -15.83
N TYR A 44 33.81 15.58 -15.87
CA TYR A 44 34.25 16.92 -15.48
C TYR A 44 34.15 17.19 -13.98
N GLY A 45 33.61 16.26 -13.18
CA GLY A 45 33.47 16.44 -11.73
C GLY A 45 32.51 17.57 -11.34
N ILE A 46 31.50 17.84 -12.17
CA ILE A 46 30.53 18.92 -11.93
C ILE A 46 29.59 18.50 -10.79
N ASP A 47 29.42 19.39 -9.80
CA ASP A 47 28.51 19.13 -8.69
C ASP A 47 27.05 19.07 -9.16
N THR A 48 26.34 18.05 -8.69
CA THR A 48 24.91 17.82 -8.96
C THR A 48 24.15 17.53 -7.67
N SER A 49 24.70 17.88 -6.51
CA SER A 49 24.10 17.65 -5.20
C SER A 49 22.69 18.26 -5.04
N HIS A 50 22.41 19.36 -5.76
CA HIS A 50 21.09 20.00 -5.81
C HIS A 50 20.07 19.28 -6.69
N PHE A 51 20.47 18.27 -7.46
CA PHE A 51 19.55 17.50 -8.29
C PHE A 51 18.66 16.62 -7.39
N ARG A 52 17.35 16.84 -7.48
CA ARG A 52 16.39 16.16 -6.60
C ARG A 52 16.09 14.73 -7.04
N GLY A 53 16.23 14.40 -8.32
CA GLY A 53 15.91 13.08 -8.85
C GLY A 53 14.55 12.56 -8.36
N MET A 54 14.52 11.33 -7.83
CA MET A 54 13.32 10.74 -7.22
C MET A 54 12.86 11.44 -5.93
N ALA A 55 13.74 12.19 -5.26
CA ALA A 55 13.40 12.97 -4.08
C ALA A 55 12.52 14.19 -4.38
N HIS A 56 12.29 14.55 -5.66
CA HIS A 56 11.30 15.57 -6.01
C HIS A 56 9.87 15.18 -5.57
N GLN A 57 9.59 13.88 -5.43
CA GLN A 57 8.29 13.39 -4.94
C GLN A 57 8.34 12.99 -3.46
N GLN A 58 9.49 13.11 -2.79
CA GLN A 58 9.57 12.75 -1.38
C GLN A 58 8.74 13.70 -0.52
N GLY A 59 7.94 13.11 0.38
CA GLY A 59 7.02 13.84 1.25
C GLY A 59 5.71 14.29 0.56
N ILE A 60 5.60 14.16 -0.77
CA ILE A 60 4.38 14.51 -1.49
C ILE A 60 3.46 13.27 -1.53
N PRO A 61 2.26 13.32 -0.91
CA PRO A 61 1.32 12.21 -1.02
C PRO A 61 0.85 12.03 -2.46
N PRO A 62 0.56 10.79 -2.89
CA PRO A 62 0.04 10.54 -4.23
C PRO A 62 -1.30 11.27 -4.43
N ARG A 63 -1.52 11.79 -5.64
CA ARG A 63 -2.73 12.59 -5.97
C ARG A 63 -4.04 11.87 -5.68
N ASN A 64 -4.07 10.55 -5.81
CA ASN A 64 -5.26 9.71 -5.60
C ASN A 64 -5.22 8.98 -4.25
N ARG A 65 -4.63 9.62 -3.22
CA ARG A 65 -4.63 9.06 -1.87
C ARG A 65 -6.04 9.10 -1.29
N LEU A 66 -6.60 7.92 -1.03
CA LEU A 66 -7.88 7.78 -0.33
C LEU A 66 -7.80 8.30 1.10
N HIS A 67 -8.81 9.08 1.49
CA HIS A 67 -9.03 9.47 2.88
C HIS A 67 -9.31 8.23 3.74
N TRP A 68 -9.00 8.28 5.04
CA TRP A 68 -9.15 7.11 5.91
C TRP A 68 -10.58 6.57 5.92
N SER A 69 -11.58 7.44 5.84
CA SER A 69 -13.00 7.06 5.85
C SER A 69 -13.42 6.31 4.59
N GLU A 70 -12.71 6.47 3.47
CA GLU A 70 -12.96 5.72 2.24
C GLU A 70 -12.30 4.33 2.28
N VAL A 71 -11.17 4.24 3.00
CA VAL A 71 -10.44 2.99 3.20
C VAL A 71 -11.16 2.07 4.18
N LEU A 72 -11.64 2.62 5.29
CA LEU A 72 -12.28 1.87 6.38
C LEU A 72 -13.77 1.63 6.12
N THR A 73 -14.03 0.87 5.05
CA THR A 73 -15.38 0.58 4.53
C THR A 73 -15.54 -0.91 4.26
N VAL A 74 -16.79 -1.34 4.04
CA VAL A 74 -17.09 -2.68 3.53
C VAL A 74 -16.82 -2.71 2.02
N ALA A 75 -15.99 -3.65 1.58
CA ALA A 75 -15.78 -3.94 0.17
C ALA A 75 -16.82 -4.96 -0.34
N PRO A 76 -17.18 -4.95 -1.63
CA PRO A 76 -18.02 -5.98 -2.22
C PRO A 76 -17.50 -7.39 -1.95
N VAL A 77 -18.40 -8.35 -1.77
CA VAL A 77 -18.05 -9.76 -1.57
C VAL A 77 -17.21 -10.27 -2.74
N GLY A 78 -16.13 -11.00 -2.43
CA GLY A 78 -15.18 -11.50 -3.43
C GLY A 78 -14.06 -10.52 -3.78
N SER A 79 -14.05 -9.31 -3.21
CA SER A 79 -12.91 -8.39 -3.33
C SER A 79 -11.63 -8.99 -2.76
N ASN A 80 -10.50 -8.56 -3.32
CA ASN A 80 -9.20 -8.88 -2.71
C ASN A 80 -9.06 -8.17 -1.36
N ARG A 81 -8.44 -8.86 -0.40
CA ARG A 81 -8.12 -8.28 0.91
C ARG A 81 -7.33 -6.98 0.73
N ARG A 82 -7.77 -5.92 1.40
CA ARG A 82 -7.02 -4.65 1.44
C ARG A 82 -5.65 -4.85 2.07
N GLU A 83 -4.65 -4.16 1.53
CA GLU A 83 -3.28 -4.23 2.02
C GLU A 83 -3.19 -3.77 3.49
N ALA A 84 -2.43 -4.51 4.32
CA ALA A 84 -2.31 -4.22 5.74
C ALA A 84 -1.71 -2.83 6.02
N ALA A 85 -0.78 -2.36 5.18
CA ALA A 85 -0.20 -1.02 5.32
C ALA A 85 -1.25 0.08 5.10
N LEU A 86 -2.17 -0.13 4.14
CA LEU A 86 -3.28 0.78 3.85
C LEU A 86 -4.22 0.90 5.05
N LEU A 87 -4.64 -0.23 5.61
CA LEU A 87 -5.53 -0.28 6.78
C LEU A 87 -4.90 0.32 8.03
N ARG A 88 -3.64 -0.02 8.30
CA ARG A 88 -2.88 0.57 9.42
C ARG A 88 -2.89 2.09 9.35
N ARG A 89 -2.52 2.62 8.19
CA ARG A 89 -2.42 4.07 7.97
C ARG A 89 -3.77 4.74 8.14
N ALA A 90 -4.84 4.16 7.61
CA ALA A 90 -6.19 4.69 7.78
C ALA A 90 -6.68 4.64 9.24
N LEU A 91 -6.38 3.57 10.00
CA LEU A 91 -6.71 3.49 11.43
C LEU A 91 -5.99 4.57 12.25
N LEU A 92 -4.71 4.83 11.96
CA LEU A 92 -3.96 5.88 12.66
C LEU A 92 -4.54 7.27 12.34
N GLU A 93 -4.87 7.52 11.08
CA GLU A 93 -5.51 8.77 10.62
C GLU A 93 -6.89 8.99 11.24
N SER A 94 -7.64 7.92 11.53
CA SER A 94 -8.93 8.02 12.22
C SER A 94 -8.79 8.25 13.74
N GLY A 95 -7.56 8.32 14.26
CA GLY A 95 -7.28 8.53 15.68
C GLY A 95 -7.21 7.25 16.51
N ARG A 96 -7.19 6.06 15.90
CA ARG A 96 -7.03 4.80 16.64
C ARG A 96 -5.64 4.77 17.31
N SER A 97 -5.63 4.48 18.61
CA SER A 97 -4.41 4.29 19.38
C SER A 97 -3.55 3.18 18.78
N HIS A 98 -2.26 3.45 18.51
CA HIS A 98 -1.33 2.46 17.96
C HIS A 98 -0.81 1.51 19.04
N ARG A 99 -1.72 0.78 19.68
CA ARG A 99 -1.44 -0.16 20.76
C ARG A 99 -2.20 -1.45 20.52
N CYS A 100 -1.64 -2.56 21.01
CA CYS A 100 -2.34 -3.83 21.03
C CYS A 100 -3.61 -3.69 21.88
N GLU A 101 -4.77 -3.96 21.29
CA GLU A 101 -6.05 -3.85 21.99
C GLU A 101 -6.26 -4.97 23.01
N ASN A 102 -5.45 -6.03 22.96
CA ASN A 102 -5.50 -7.12 23.94
C ASN A 102 -4.57 -6.90 25.15
N CYS A 103 -3.32 -6.47 24.93
CA CYS A 103 -2.31 -6.40 25.99
C CYS A 103 -1.70 -5.01 26.20
N GLY A 104 -2.15 -4.00 25.45
CA GLY A 104 -1.67 -2.61 25.58
C GLY A 104 -0.27 -2.33 25.03
N THR A 105 0.46 -3.35 24.57
CA THR A 105 1.81 -3.19 23.99
C THR A 105 1.78 -2.17 22.86
N GLY A 106 2.65 -1.16 22.95
CA GLY A 106 2.78 -0.11 21.94
C GLY A 106 3.57 -0.55 20.69
N PRO A 107 3.95 0.41 19.85
CA PRO A 107 4.70 0.14 18.62
C PRO A 107 6.20 -0.03 18.86
N GLU A 108 6.63 -0.18 20.12
CA GLU A 108 8.02 -0.44 20.51
C GLU A 108 8.09 -1.64 21.45
N TRP A 109 9.08 -2.50 21.21
CA TRP A 109 9.42 -3.62 22.06
C TRP A 109 10.94 -3.69 22.22
N ARG A 110 11.44 -3.68 23.47
CA ARG A 110 12.88 -3.69 23.79
C ARG A 110 13.68 -2.61 23.03
N ARG A 111 13.16 -1.38 22.94
CA ARG A 111 13.77 -0.25 22.21
C ARG A 111 13.87 -0.44 20.69
N SER A 112 13.09 -1.37 20.14
CA SER A 112 13.02 -1.62 18.70
C SER A 112 11.57 -1.49 18.21
N PRO A 113 11.34 -1.00 16.98
CA PRO A 113 10.00 -0.91 16.42
C PRO A 113 9.31 -2.28 16.37
N LEU A 114 8.06 -2.34 16.83
CA LEU A 114 7.18 -3.48 16.75
C LEU A 114 6.02 -3.18 15.80
N ALA A 115 5.93 -3.95 14.72
CA ALA A 115 4.79 -3.88 13.82
C ALA A 115 3.56 -4.56 14.44
N LEU A 116 2.63 -3.78 15.00
CA LEU A 116 1.33 -4.30 15.43
C LEU A 116 0.53 -4.77 14.22
N HIS A 117 0.04 -5.99 14.16
CA HIS A 117 -0.80 -6.46 13.06
C HIS A 117 -2.19 -5.79 13.07
N VAL A 118 -2.81 -5.68 11.89
CA VAL A 118 -4.23 -5.34 11.75
C VAL A 118 -5.02 -6.63 11.63
N ASP A 119 -5.87 -6.89 12.63
CA ASP A 119 -6.74 -8.06 12.71
C ASP A 119 -8.20 -7.64 12.42
N HIS A 120 -8.93 -8.52 11.74
CA HIS A 120 -10.38 -8.39 11.56
C HIS A 120 -11.04 -9.26 12.64
N ILE A 121 -11.87 -8.66 13.49
CA ILE A 121 -12.48 -9.34 14.63
C ILE A 121 -13.31 -10.54 14.16
N ASP A 122 -14.07 -10.38 13.09
CA ASP A 122 -14.88 -11.43 12.47
C ASP A 122 -14.11 -12.34 11.48
N GLY A 123 -12.86 -11.98 11.16
CA GLY A 123 -12.05 -12.68 10.15
C GLY A 123 -12.44 -12.44 8.69
N ASN A 124 -13.44 -11.60 8.42
CA ASN A 124 -13.87 -11.27 7.06
C ASN A 124 -12.96 -10.19 6.45
N PRO A 125 -12.14 -10.52 5.43
CA PRO A 125 -11.21 -9.55 4.84
C PRO A 125 -11.89 -8.41 4.05
N ASN A 126 -13.20 -8.50 3.80
CA ASN A 126 -13.96 -7.47 3.08
C ASN A 126 -14.62 -6.45 4.03
N ASP A 127 -14.72 -6.72 5.33
CA ASP A 127 -15.28 -5.78 6.30
C ASP A 127 -14.15 -5.00 7.01
N SER A 128 -13.69 -3.92 6.37
CA SER A 128 -12.64 -3.06 6.92
C SER A 128 -13.17 -1.87 7.73
N ARG A 129 -14.42 -1.93 8.22
CA ARG A 129 -14.96 -0.85 9.05
C ARG A 129 -14.15 -0.69 10.35
N PRO A 130 -14.02 0.54 10.89
CA PRO A 130 -13.19 0.79 12.07
C PRO A 130 -13.54 -0.10 13.27
N GLU A 131 -14.81 -0.38 13.49
CA GLU A 131 -15.31 -1.23 14.58
C GLU A 131 -14.94 -2.71 14.43
N ASN A 132 -14.69 -3.20 13.21
CA ASN A 132 -14.29 -4.59 12.96
C ASN A 132 -12.77 -4.78 12.94
N LEU A 133 -12.01 -3.69 12.93
CA LEU A 133 -10.55 -3.74 12.92
C LEU A 133 -9.96 -3.45 14.29
N ARG A 134 -8.88 -4.16 14.60
CA ARG A 134 -8.07 -3.90 15.80
C ARG A 134 -6.59 -4.04 15.55
N PHE A 135 -5.79 -3.28 16.31
CA PHE A 135 -4.35 -3.51 16.38
C PHE A 135 -4.03 -4.62 17.39
N LEU A 136 -3.22 -5.60 16.98
CA LEU A 136 -2.72 -6.65 17.87
C LEU A 136 -1.20 -6.81 17.73
N CYS A 137 -0.49 -7.04 18.83
CA CYS A 137 0.91 -7.45 18.73
C CYS A 137 1.01 -8.86 18.12
N PRO A 138 2.17 -9.26 17.56
CA PRO A 138 2.34 -10.58 16.94
C PRO A 138 1.97 -11.75 17.87
N ASN A 139 2.24 -11.61 19.17
CA ASN A 139 1.92 -12.64 20.17
C ASN A 139 0.43 -12.74 20.47
N CYS A 140 -0.30 -11.62 20.55
CA CYS A 140 -1.75 -11.67 20.76
C CYS A 140 -2.49 -12.06 19.48
N HIS A 141 -2.02 -11.59 18.31
CA HIS A 141 -2.62 -11.98 17.04
C HIS A 141 -2.45 -13.48 16.79
N SER A 142 -1.30 -14.07 17.12
CA SER A 142 -1.11 -15.52 17.00
C SER A 142 -1.99 -16.36 17.93
N GLN A 143 -2.79 -15.75 18.81
CA GLN A 143 -3.74 -16.43 19.69
C GLN A 143 -5.19 -16.29 19.20
N THR A 144 -5.46 -15.50 18.16
CA THR A 144 -6.84 -15.33 17.66
C THR A 144 -7.33 -16.57 16.90
N PRO A 145 -8.65 -16.86 16.94
CA PRO A 145 -9.25 -17.92 16.10
C PRO A 145 -9.06 -17.67 14.60
N THR A 146 -8.95 -16.40 14.19
CA THR A 146 -8.79 -15.93 12.82
C THR A 146 -7.35 -15.98 12.31
N TRP A 147 -6.38 -16.43 13.11
CA TRP A 147 -4.97 -16.41 12.72
C TRP A 147 -4.54 -17.60 11.86
N GLY A 148 -3.80 -17.29 10.78
CA GLY A 148 -3.12 -18.27 9.94
C GLY A 148 -4.09 -19.32 9.39
N ARG A 149 -3.72 -20.61 9.48
CA ARG A 149 -4.55 -21.71 8.96
C ARG A 149 -5.86 -21.93 9.71
N ARG A 150 -6.01 -21.39 10.94
CA ARG A 150 -7.25 -21.51 11.71
C ARG A 150 -8.40 -20.73 11.07
N SER A 151 -8.09 -19.61 10.40
CA SER A 151 -9.08 -18.88 9.56
C SER A 151 -9.71 -19.74 8.46
N ARG A 152 -9.00 -20.76 7.96
CA ARG A 152 -9.51 -21.66 6.91
C ARG A 152 -10.51 -22.69 7.44
N HIS A 153 -10.49 -22.95 8.75
CA HIS A 153 -11.33 -23.94 9.42
C HIS A 153 -12.50 -23.28 10.18
N ASN A 154 -12.37 -22.00 10.56
CA ASN A 154 -13.40 -21.22 11.23
C ASN A 154 -14.23 -20.34 10.28
N ARG A 155 -14.35 -20.76 9.00
CA ARG A 155 -15.19 -20.06 8.04
C ARG A 155 -16.64 -20.33 8.45
N PRO A 156 -17.49 -19.30 8.71
CA PRO A 156 -18.86 -19.54 9.11
C PRO A 156 -19.55 -20.41 8.05
N ILE A 157 -20.11 -21.53 8.50
CA ILE A 157 -21.00 -22.40 7.74
C ILE A 157 -22.19 -21.51 7.37
N GLY A 158 -22.26 -20.99 6.14
CA GLY A 158 -23.30 -20.06 5.71
C GLY A 158 -22.91 -19.07 4.60
N ALA A 159 -21.63 -18.97 4.22
CA ALA A 159 -21.24 -18.15 3.05
C ALA A 159 -21.41 -18.86 1.69
N LEU A 160 -22.05 -20.03 1.66
CA LEU A 160 -22.37 -20.80 0.46
C LEU A 160 -23.79 -21.32 0.61
N ASP A 161 -24.81 -20.46 0.59
CA ASP A 161 -26.20 -20.87 0.32
C ASP A 161 -27.01 -19.64 -0.11
N ALA A 162 -26.86 -19.30 -1.38
CA ALA A 162 -27.84 -18.52 -2.12
C ALA A 162 -28.02 -19.19 -3.48
N ALA A 163 -28.64 -20.36 -3.48
CA ALA A 163 -29.35 -20.86 -4.64
C ALA A 163 -30.85 -20.66 -4.37
N PRO A 164 -31.64 -20.13 -5.32
CA PRO A 164 -33.07 -19.96 -5.08
C PRO A 164 -33.75 -21.33 -5.04
N ALA A 165 -34.68 -21.45 -4.10
CA ALA A 165 -35.60 -22.57 -3.99
C ALA A 165 -36.59 -22.55 -5.16
N GLU A 166 -36.74 -23.68 -5.86
CA GLU A 166 -37.97 -23.99 -6.61
C GLU A 166 -38.60 -25.27 -6.06
N SER A 167 -39.71 -25.00 -5.36
CA SER A 167 -40.89 -25.79 -5.02
C SER A 167 -40.95 -27.29 -5.36
N SER A 168 -41.16 -28.06 -4.30
CA SER A 168 -41.90 -29.34 -4.31
C SER A 168 -43.32 -29.17 -4.84
N ILE A 169 -43.77 -30.06 -5.72
CA ILE A 169 -45.12 -30.62 -5.67
C ILE A 169 -45.00 -32.14 -5.87
N GLU A 170 -45.32 -32.87 -4.81
CA GLU A 170 -45.66 -34.28 -4.82
C GLU A 170 -47.10 -34.46 -5.30
N ALA A 171 -47.36 -35.56 -6.02
CA ALA A 171 -48.59 -36.36 -5.99
C ALA A 171 -48.38 -37.53 -6.98
N GLU A 172 -48.82 -38.76 -6.80
CA GLU A 172 -49.41 -39.53 -5.70
C GLU A 172 -49.31 -40.99 -6.19
N ALA A 173 -49.22 -41.95 -5.28
CA ALA A 173 -49.30 -43.38 -5.58
C ALA A 173 -50.75 -43.78 -5.93
N GLY A 174 -50.95 -44.67 -6.92
CA GLY A 174 -52.25 -45.32 -7.08
C GLY A 174 -52.48 -46.17 -8.34
N THR A 175 -52.46 -47.49 -8.15
CA THR A 175 -53.25 -48.52 -8.88
C THR A 175 -52.80 -48.79 -10.34
N ARG A 176 -52.32 -49.99 -10.71
CA ARG A 176 -52.97 -51.31 -10.63
C ARG A 176 -51.96 -52.44 -10.86
#